data_AF-A0A061ACY2-F1
#
_entry.id   AF-A0A061ACY2-F1
#
_cell.length_a   1.000
_cell.length_b   1.000
_cell.length_c   1.000
_cell.angle_alpha   90.00
_cell.angle_beta   90.00
_cell.angle_gamma   90.00
#
_symmetry.space_group_name_H-M   'P 1'
#
loop_
_entity.id
_entity.type
_entity.pdbx_description
1 polymer ?
#
loop_
_entity_poly.entity_id
_entity_poly.type
_entity_poly.pdbx_seq_one_letter_code
_entity_poly.pdbx_strand_id
1 'polypeptide(L)'
;MKKIFSITVLLALIFTLVACGPADTPPVNDDATATISNVGPVTINVGDTFDPLAGVTATDTVDGDITSRIDVTENTVLTNTAGTYTVKYAVVGSDGKTVTATRTVTVTPNHTTPPTEIVIMHGAPYEIDPFDPAYSGREQQARQNKQREVEGRLNVKVVYKAYPANAPWGPDRVNAIIQASVSGSPLADIYWTTSDWTQQLAKGNAIVPVDKYMSTHGSNISIPARELGTYNDKFYAFSVNKPTVDVGLYYNADVVEALGIDNPSELFNAGTWTWNDFQAWTQAANAALPSLGDDYSVLGGIVGVYAENMVPLNGGALINAQSGRVAFHQNPALQTYDFITNLYNSGLFEATPTYDAGSAQWQAGKVLMHPGSFWFLNAENRWKNLAFNLGFVPFPVSNTYTGEYVSPISGVAVFNLASGLSAAKEELAFQVWNEIQMWKTDEEFRDEFEVTLIQRFNDEASIEAYLSIFDKTTLDLINALGISRYGANGWTAAINVGIRTGTARTEMDRIRPAYETALEEYLSGV
;
A
#
# COMPACT_ATOMS: atom_id res chain seq x y z
N MET A 1 -8.78 -27.60 -19.58
CA MET A 1 -8.40 -28.75 -20.44
C MET A 1 -7.07 -29.31 -19.97
N LYS A 2 -7.06 -30.50 -19.35
CA LYS A 2 -5.85 -31.21 -18.89
C LYS A 2 -5.60 -32.38 -19.83
N LYS A 3 -4.38 -32.54 -20.37
CA LYS A 3 -3.99 -33.74 -21.13
C LYS A 3 -2.82 -34.43 -20.44
N ILE A 4 -3.14 -35.60 -19.90
CA ILE A 4 -2.24 -36.64 -19.39
C ILE A 4 -1.86 -37.52 -20.59
N PHE A 5 -0.58 -37.86 -20.74
CA PHE A 5 -0.17 -38.98 -21.59
C PHE A 5 0.72 -39.93 -20.78
N SER A 6 0.10 -41.03 -20.34
CA SER A 6 0.75 -42.26 -19.94
C SER A 6 1.12 -43.06 -21.18
N ILE A 7 2.34 -43.58 -21.27
CA ILE A 7 2.61 -44.84 -21.99
C ILE A 7 3.64 -45.63 -21.19
N THR A 8 3.20 -46.78 -20.69
CA THR A 8 4.06 -47.89 -20.25
C THR A 8 3.77 -49.05 -21.21
N VAL A 9 4.79 -49.61 -21.84
CA VAL A 9 4.72 -50.95 -22.43
C VAL A 9 5.98 -51.72 -22.01
N LEU A 10 5.71 -52.80 -21.30
CA LEU A 10 6.63 -53.85 -20.89
C LEU A 10 6.47 -55.01 -21.87
N LEU A 11 7.57 -55.57 -22.42
CA LEU A 11 7.67 -57.02 -22.59
C LEU A 11 9.12 -57.46 -22.78
N ALA A 12 9.42 -58.60 -22.16
CA ALA A 12 10.71 -59.23 -22.01
C ALA A 12 10.86 -60.45 -22.93
N LEU A 13 12.10 -60.85 -23.28
CA LEU A 13 12.75 -62.13 -22.91
C LEU A 13 13.91 -62.55 -23.86
N ILE A 14 15.00 -62.97 -23.20
CA ILE A 14 15.94 -64.08 -23.48
C ILE A 14 17.10 -63.95 -24.50
N PHE A 15 18.27 -64.26 -23.91
CA PHE A 15 19.62 -64.51 -24.40
C PHE A 15 19.76 -65.40 -25.65
N THR A 16 20.70 -65.03 -26.51
CA THR A 16 21.73 -65.96 -27.01
C THR A 16 23.10 -65.29 -27.02
N LEU A 17 24.09 -65.94 -26.39
CA LEU A 17 25.51 -65.65 -26.52
C LEU A 17 26.00 -66.23 -27.85
N VAL A 18 26.56 -65.40 -28.72
CA VAL A 18 27.57 -65.82 -29.70
C VAL A 18 28.67 -64.76 -29.72
N ALA A 19 29.85 -65.18 -29.28
CA ALA A 19 31.08 -64.41 -29.36
C ALA A 19 31.61 -64.42 -30.81
N CYS A 20 31.98 -63.24 -31.32
CA CYS A 20 32.95 -63.14 -32.42
C CYS A 20 33.67 -61.79 -32.35
N GLY A 21 34.97 -61.82 -31.98
CA GLY A 21 36.05 -60.90 -32.37
C GLY A 21 35.99 -59.44 -31.88
N PRO A 22 37.08 -58.91 -31.26
CA PRO A 22 37.20 -57.47 -31.08
C PRO A 22 37.52 -56.85 -32.44
N ALA A 23 36.57 -56.05 -32.97
CA ALA A 23 36.94 -55.00 -33.89
C ALA A 23 37.37 -53.81 -33.03
N ASP A 24 38.65 -53.46 -33.11
CA ASP A 24 39.20 -52.25 -32.51
C ASP A 24 38.49 -51.01 -33.10
N THR A 25 37.40 -50.58 -32.46
CA THR A 25 36.92 -49.20 -32.64
C THR A 25 37.86 -48.29 -31.85
N PRO A 26 38.50 -47.29 -32.50
CA PRO A 26 39.26 -46.28 -31.77
C PRO A 26 38.37 -45.64 -30.71
N PRO A 27 38.90 -45.20 -29.55
CA PRO A 27 38.10 -44.47 -28.59
C PRO A 27 37.49 -43.25 -29.29
N VAL A 28 36.15 -43.20 -29.37
CA VAL A 28 35.45 -41.97 -29.75
C VAL A 28 35.75 -40.97 -28.65
N ASN A 29 36.44 -39.89 -29.00
CA ASN A 29 36.66 -38.78 -28.09
C ASN A 29 35.28 -38.16 -27.77
N ASP A 30 34.79 -38.38 -26.55
CA ASP A 30 33.50 -37.85 -26.07
C ASP A 30 33.65 -36.46 -25.42
N ASP A 31 34.81 -35.82 -25.59
CA ASP A 31 34.99 -34.43 -25.18
C ASP A 31 34.16 -33.50 -26.07
N ALA A 32 33.70 -32.39 -25.49
CA ALA A 32 32.98 -31.36 -26.23
C ALA A 32 33.91 -30.68 -27.24
N THR A 33 33.41 -30.40 -28.44
CA THR A 33 34.20 -29.72 -29.48
C THR A 33 34.41 -28.23 -29.21
N ALA A 34 33.56 -27.62 -28.38
CA ALA A 34 33.61 -26.23 -27.98
C ALA A 34 34.42 -25.99 -26.69
N THR A 35 34.96 -24.79 -26.51
CA THR A 35 35.62 -24.34 -25.28
C THR A 35 35.37 -22.85 -25.07
N ILE A 36 35.03 -22.46 -23.84
CA ILE A 36 34.91 -21.04 -23.42
C ILE A 36 36.20 -20.63 -22.71
N SER A 37 36.79 -19.52 -23.12
CA SER A 37 38.07 -18.98 -22.62
C SER A 37 37.90 -17.59 -21.99
N ASN A 38 38.91 -17.17 -21.21
CA ASN A 38 38.99 -15.87 -20.53
C ASN A 38 37.93 -15.61 -19.45
N VAL A 39 37.34 -16.65 -18.86
CA VAL A 39 36.34 -16.56 -17.78
C VAL A 39 36.96 -16.42 -16.38
N GLY A 40 38.21 -15.96 -16.28
CA GLY A 40 38.88 -15.71 -15.00
C GLY A 40 38.18 -14.63 -14.16
N PRO A 41 38.48 -14.57 -12.85
CA PRO A 41 37.85 -13.60 -11.96
C PRO A 41 38.18 -12.17 -12.36
N VAL A 42 37.21 -11.27 -12.20
CA VAL A 42 37.35 -9.84 -12.50
C VAL A 42 37.10 -9.04 -11.22
N THR A 43 37.89 -7.99 -11.00
CA THR A 43 37.63 -7.00 -9.95
C THR A 43 37.28 -5.67 -10.59
N ILE A 44 36.18 -5.08 -10.16
CA ILE A 44 35.75 -3.72 -10.51
C ILE A 44 35.48 -2.94 -9.22
N ASN A 45 35.42 -1.63 -9.30
CA ASN A 45 35.02 -0.79 -8.18
C ASN A 45 33.53 -0.47 -8.22
N VAL A 46 32.96 -0.11 -7.06
CA VAL A 46 31.59 0.42 -6.98
C VAL A 46 31.42 1.60 -7.93
N GLY A 47 30.49 1.49 -8.89
CA GLY A 47 30.21 2.52 -9.89
C GLY A 47 30.84 2.27 -11.27
N ASP A 48 31.73 1.29 -11.41
CA ASP A 48 32.31 0.94 -12.70
C ASP A 48 31.25 0.32 -13.64
N THR A 49 31.39 0.51 -14.94
CA THR A 49 30.59 -0.21 -15.95
C THR A 49 31.08 -1.64 -16.09
N PHE A 50 30.18 -2.62 -16.21
CA PHE A 50 30.52 -4.02 -16.41
C PHE A 50 29.79 -4.60 -17.63
N ASP A 51 30.56 -4.99 -18.65
CA ASP A 51 30.07 -5.79 -19.79
C ASP A 51 30.38 -7.28 -19.53
N PRO A 52 29.37 -8.15 -19.40
CA PRO A 52 29.56 -9.56 -19.08
C PRO A 52 30.33 -10.34 -20.16
N LEU A 53 30.32 -9.89 -21.42
CA LEU A 53 31.01 -10.55 -22.53
C LEU A 53 32.40 -9.97 -22.82
N ALA A 54 32.77 -8.86 -22.16
CA ALA A 54 34.08 -8.23 -22.37
C ALA A 54 35.23 -9.23 -22.14
N GLY A 55 35.98 -9.45 -23.23
CA GLY A 55 37.15 -10.34 -23.28
C GLY A 55 36.85 -11.84 -23.26
N VAL A 56 35.60 -12.26 -23.11
CA VAL A 56 35.20 -13.69 -23.14
C VAL A 56 35.19 -14.16 -24.58
N THR A 57 35.76 -15.33 -24.84
CA THR A 57 35.86 -15.92 -26.19
C THR A 57 35.44 -17.38 -26.16
N ALA A 58 35.00 -17.92 -27.30
CA ALA A 58 34.71 -19.33 -27.45
C ALA A 58 35.22 -19.86 -28.80
N THR A 59 35.80 -21.06 -28.78
CA THR A 59 36.33 -21.72 -29.97
C THR A 59 35.79 -23.14 -30.07
N ASP A 60 35.52 -23.58 -31.29
CA ASP A 60 35.13 -24.94 -31.62
C ASP A 60 36.16 -25.56 -32.57
N THR A 61 36.44 -26.85 -32.38
CA THR A 61 37.45 -27.56 -33.18
C THR A 61 37.08 -27.75 -34.66
N VAL A 62 35.79 -27.63 -35.01
CA VAL A 62 35.27 -27.74 -36.38
C VAL A 62 34.93 -26.36 -36.94
N ASP A 63 34.21 -25.55 -36.16
CA ASP A 63 33.67 -24.27 -36.63
C ASP A 63 34.61 -23.08 -36.43
N GLY A 64 35.72 -23.24 -35.71
CA GLY A 64 36.67 -22.17 -35.42
C GLY A 64 36.15 -21.20 -34.35
N ASP A 65 36.20 -19.90 -34.60
CA ASP A 65 35.72 -18.90 -33.63
C ASP A 65 34.18 -18.90 -33.56
N ILE A 66 33.67 -19.20 -32.37
CA ILE A 66 32.23 -19.24 -32.09
C ILE A 66 31.84 -18.25 -30.98
N THR A 67 32.68 -17.25 -30.70
CA THR A 67 32.50 -16.27 -29.62
C THR A 67 31.14 -15.56 -29.68
N SER A 68 30.63 -15.27 -30.88
CA SER A 68 29.32 -14.64 -31.06
C SER A 68 28.13 -15.53 -30.69
N ARG A 69 28.36 -16.82 -30.39
CA ARG A 69 27.35 -17.80 -29.98
C ARG A 69 27.28 -18.01 -28.46
N ILE A 70 28.07 -17.26 -27.68
CA ILE A 70 28.04 -17.35 -26.22
C ILE A 70 26.74 -16.72 -25.71
N ASP A 71 25.97 -17.51 -24.95
CA ASP A 71 24.81 -17.05 -24.21
C ASP A 71 25.18 -16.77 -22.75
N VAL A 72 24.79 -15.59 -22.22
CA VAL A 72 24.87 -15.29 -20.79
C VAL A 72 23.62 -15.83 -20.11
N THR A 73 23.72 -17.01 -19.51
CA THR A 73 22.56 -17.71 -18.91
C THR A 73 22.19 -17.16 -17.52
N GLU A 74 23.12 -16.49 -16.84
CA GLU A 74 22.89 -15.84 -15.54
C GLU A 74 23.87 -14.68 -15.36
N ASN A 75 23.41 -13.53 -14.86
CA ASN A 75 24.26 -12.40 -14.47
C ASN A 75 23.71 -11.78 -13.18
N THR A 76 24.43 -11.94 -12.08
CA THR A 76 24.04 -11.40 -10.76
C THR A 76 24.79 -10.12 -10.39
N VAL A 77 25.66 -9.60 -11.26
CA VAL A 77 26.58 -8.51 -10.95
C VAL A 77 25.85 -7.19 -10.69
N LEU A 78 26.02 -6.65 -9.48
CA LEU A 78 25.57 -5.31 -9.10
C LEU A 78 26.78 -4.39 -9.00
N THR A 79 27.10 -3.66 -10.07
CA THR A 79 28.32 -2.84 -10.12
C THR A 79 28.36 -1.70 -9.10
N ASN A 80 27.22 -1.33 -8.53
CA ASN A 80 27.11 -0.28 -7.51
C ASN A 80 27.13 -0.84 -6.08
N THR A 81 27.34 -2.14 -5.89
CA THR A 81 27.29 -2.77 -4.58
C THR A 81 28.55 -3.59 -4.39
N ALA A 82 29.30 -3.32 -3.33
CA ALA A 82 30.47 -4.13 -3.03
C ALA A 82 30.04 -5.56 -2.70
N GLY A 83 30.74 -6.54 -3.26
CA GLY A 83 30.35 -7.93 -3.12
C GLY A 83 31.02 -8.84 -4.13
N THR A 84 30.70 -10.12 -4.06
CA THR A 84 31.15 -11.11 -5.01
C THR A 84 29.93 -11.66 -5.75
N TYR A 85 29.95 -11.53 -7.06
CA TYR A 85 28.87 -11.86 -7.97
C TYR A 85 29.32 -12.89 -8.98
N THR A 86 28.34 -13.45 -9.70
CA THR A 86 28.56 -14.56 -10.61
C THR A 86 27.90 -14.29 -11.96
N VAL A 87 28.64 -14.60 -13.03
CA VAL A 87 28.13 -14.66 -14.41
C VAL A 87 28.29 -16.09 -14.92
N LYS A 88 27.25 -16.67 -15.51
CA LYS A 88 27.30 -17.98 -16.15
C LYS A 88 27.11 -17.84 -17.66
N TYR A 89 27.92 -18.59 -18.39
CA TYR A 89 27.95 -18.63 -19.84
C TYR A 89 27.61 -20.04 -20.33
N ALA A 90 27.00 -20.13 -21.50
CA ALA A 90 26.81 -21.37 -22.24
C ALA A 90 27.13 -21.18 -23.73
N VAL A 91 27.67 -22.21 -24.38
CA VAL A 91 27.85 -22.26 -25.83
C VAL A 91 27.65 -23.68 -26.33
N VAL A 92 27.03 -23.87 -27.50
CA VAL A 92 26.82 -25.19 -28.11
C VAL A 92 27.86 -25.41 -29.23
N GLY A 93 28.60 -26.51 -29.12
CA GLY A 93 29.59 -26.93 -30.12
C GLY A 93 28.97 -27.56 -31.37
N SER A 94 29.80 -27.75 -32.39
CA SER A 94 29.40 -28.43 -33.64
C SER A 94 28.98 -29.89 -33.43
N ASP A 95 29.39 -30.51 -32.33
CA ASP A 95 28.96 -31.83 -31.86
C ASP A 95 27.58 -31.83 -31.17
N GLY A 96 26.94 -30.67 -31.02
CA GLY A 96 25.66 -30.50 -30.36
C GLY A 96 25.72 -30.51 -28.83
N LYS A 97 26.92 -30.57 -28.21
CA LYS A 97 27.09 -30.53 -26.76
C LYS A 97 27.18 -29.09 -26.26
N THR A 98 26.58 -28.83 -25.10
CA THR A 98 26.66 -27.53 -24.43
C THR A 98 27.84 -27.50 -23.45
N VAL A 99 28.69 -26.49 -23.58
CA VAL A 99 29.75 -26.17 -22.62
C VAL A 99 29.32 -24.97 -21.79
N THR A 100 29.53 -25.04 -20.48
CA THR A 100 29.23 -23.94 -19.56
C THR A 100 30.48 -23.45 -18.84
N ALA A 101 30.48 -22.17 -18.48
CA ALA A 101 31.56 -21.55 -17.74
C ALA A 101 31.00 -20.54 -16.73
N THR A 102 31.73 -20.33 -15.62
CA THR A 102 31.35 -19.40 -14.56
C THR A 102 32.47 -18.38 -14.35
N ARG A 103 32.14 -17.09 -14.37
CA ARG A 103 33.05 -15.99 -13.98
C ARG A 103 32.61 -15.39 -12.65
N THR A 104 33.57 -15.24 -11.74
CA THR A 104 33.38 -14.49 -10.49
C THR A 104 33.74 -13.01 -10.71
N VAL A 105 32.88 -12.11 -10.26
CA VAL A 105 33.11 -10.66 -10.33
C VAL A 105 33.10 -10.08 -8.92
N THR A 106 34.21 -9.52 -8.49
CA THR A 106 34.34 -8.85 -7.20
C THR A 106 34.17 -7.35 -7.41
N VAL A 107 33.16 -6.77 -6.78
CA VAL A 107 32.99 -5.31 -6.72
C VAL A 107 33.59 -4.84 -5.40
N THR A 108 34.64 -4.02 -5.46
CA THR A 108 35.30 -3.46 -4.28
C THR A 108 34.66 -2.14 -3.85
N PRO A 109 34.49 -1.89 -2.53
CA PRO A 109 34.02 -0.60 -2.04
C PRO A 109 34.95 0.52 -2.50
N ASN A 110 34.37 1.67 -2.89
CA ASN A 110 35.12 2.89 -3.21
C ASN A 110 35.26 3.86 -2.03
N HIS A 111 34.80 3.46 -0.85
CA HIS A 111 34.70 4.34 0.32
C HIS A 111 35.80 4.04 1.34
N THR A 112 36.41 5.09 1.87
CA THR A 112 37.46 5.00 2.90
C THR A 112 36.91 5.17 4.32
N THR A 113 35.61 5.45 4.46
CA THR A 113 34.91 5.60 5.74
C THR A 113 33.84 4.52 5.91
N PRO A 114 33.52 4.12 7.15
CA PRO A 114 32.37 3.25 7.40
C PRO A 114 31.06 3.83 6.85
N PRO A 115 30.09 2.97 6.45
CA PRO A 115 28.80 3.44 5.99
C PRO A 115 28.05 4.22 7.07
N THR A 116 27.35 5.27 6.67
CA THR A 116 26.44 6.00 7.57
C THR A 116 25.11 5.26 7.67
N GLU A 117 24.66 4.89 8.88
CA GLU A 117 23.37 4.21 9.07
C GLU A 117 22.20 5.17 8.81
N ILE A 118 21.25 4.85 7.93
CA ILE A 118 19.96 5.55 7.80
C ILE A 118 18.89 4.74 8.49
N VAL A 119 18.40 5.22 9.63
CA VAL A 119 17.42 4.49 10.45
C VAL A 119 16.01 4.91 10.06
N ILE A 120 15.21 3.95 9.59
CA ILE A 120 13.79 4.13 9.24
C ILE A 120 12.94 3.35 10.25
N MET A 121 12.10 4.05 11.01
CA MET A 121 11.24 3.43 12.01
C MET A 121 9.86 3.11 11.43
N HIS A 122 9.35 1.90 11.66
CA HIS A 122 8.07 1.42 11.16
C HIS A 122 7.26 0.68 12.23
N GLY A 123 5.94 0.63 12.09
CA GLY A 123 5.07 -0.17 12.97
C GLY A 123 5.33 -1.67 12.86
N ALA A 124 5.67 -2.11 11.65
CA ALA A 124 6.00 -3.48 11.29
C ALA A 124 7.16 -3.48 10.28
N PRO A 125 8.43 -3.52 10.71
CA PRO A 125 9.58 -3.38 9.80
C PRO A 125 9.60 -4.38 8.65
N TYR A 126 9.14 -5.61 8.88
CA TYR A 126 9.05 -6.67 7.86
C TYR A 126 8.14 -6.31 6.67
N GLU A 127 7.29 -5.30 6.77
CA GLU A 127 6.47 -4.83 5.65
C GLU A 127 7.25 -3.97 4.65
N ILE A 128 8.36 -3.35 5.09
CA ILE A 128 9.16 -2.41 4.30
C ILE A 128 10.62 -2.81 4.14
N ASP A 129 11.10 -3.79 4.91
CA ASP A 129 12.44 -4.35 4.78
C ASP A 129 12.45 -5.53 3.79
N PRO A 130 12.96 -5.37 2.55
CA PRO A 130 12.94 -6.44 1.57
C PRO A 130 13.94 -7.58 1.89
N PHE A 131 14.77 -7.43 2.91
CA PHE A 131 15.71 -8.47 3.40
C PHE A 131 15.16 -9.27 4.57
N ASP A 132 14.05 -8.83 5.19
CA ASP A 132 13.42 -9.57 6.28
C ASP A 132 12.84 -10.91 5.74
N PRO A 133 13.10 -12.05 6.41
CA PRO A 133 12.53 -13.34 6.01
C PRO A 133 10.99 -13.38 5.97
N ALA A 134 10.32 -12.51 6.73
CA ALA A 134 8.86 -12.39 6.77
C ALA A 134 8.31 -11.37 5.75
N TYR A 135 9.17 -10.76 4.91
CA TYR A 135 8.74 -9.84 3.86
C TYR A 135 7.82 -10.55 2.86
N SER A 136 6.61 -10.01 2.69
CA SER A 136 5.60 -10.55 1.77
C SER A 136 5.18 -9.55 0.69
N GLY A 137 5.89 -8.42 0.59
CA GLY A 137 5.62 -7.41 -0.43
C GLY A 137 6.05 -7.84 -1.83
N ARG A 138 5.55 -7.14 -2.85
CA ARG A 138 5.89 -7.38 -4.26
C ARG A 138 7.32 -6.94 -4.58
N GLU A 139 7.89 -7.54 -5.62
CA GLU A 139 9.18 -7.12 -6.21
C GLU A 139 10.38 -7.22 -5.26
N GLN A 140 10.37 -8.18 -4.33
CA GLN A 140 11.40 -8.30 -3.28
C GLN A 140 12.83 -8.22 -3.83
N GLN A 141 13.17 -9.01 -4.86
CA GLN A 141 14.52 -9.01 -5.44
C GLN A 141 14.90 -7.64 -6.05
N ALA A 142 13.96 -6.98 -6.73
CA ALA A 142 14.20 -5.67 -7.32
C ALA A 142 14.45 -4.62 -6.24
N ARG A 143 13.66 -4.63 -5.15
CA ARG A 143 13.83 -3.76 -3.99
C ARG A 143 15.17 -3.99 -3.29
N GLN A 144 15.55 -5.25 -3.08
CA GLN A 144 16.87 -5.57 -2.52
C GLN A 144 18.01 -5.06 -3.40
N ASN A 145 17.92 -5.26 -4.72
CA ASN A 145 18.92 -4.77 -5.67
C ASN A 145 19.00 -3.24 -5.66
N LYS A 146 17.84 -2.56 -5.60
CA LYS A 146 17.77 -1.11 -5.53
C LYS A 146 18.37 -0.57 -4.24
N GLN A 147 18.01 -1.13 -3.08
CA GLN A 147 18.59 -0.72 -1.81
C GLN A 147 20.11 -0.97 -1.78
N ARG A 148 20.59 -2.12 -2.26
CA ARG A 148 22.03 -2.43 -2.37
C ARG A 148 22.78 -1.42 -3.25
N GLU A 149 22.18 -1.01 -4.36
CA GLU A 149 22.74 0.01 -5.26
C GLU A 149 22.90 1.35 -4.56
N VAL A 150 21.83 1.81 -3.89
CA VAL A 150 21.83 3.08 -3.13
C VAL A 150 22.80 3.03 -1.95
N GLU A 151 22.80 1.95 -1.18
CA GLU A 151 23.72 1.73 -0.04
C GLU A 151 25.19 1.81 -0.49
N GLY A 152 25.53 1.14 -1.59
CA GLY A 152 26.90 1.14 -2.11
C GLY A 152 27.30 2.48 -2.72
N ARG A 153 26.44 3.14 -3.49
CA ARG A 153 26.74 4.45 -4.11
C ARG A 153 26.89 5.56 -3.07
N LEU A 154 26.00 5.63 -2.08
CA LEU A 154 25.98 6.71 -1.08
C LEU A 154 26.81 6.43 0.18
N ASN A 155 27.42 5.24 0.27
CA ASN A 155 28.10 4.76 1.48
C ASN A 155 27.19 4.80 2.72
N VAL A 156 26.01 4.21 2.60
CA VAL A 156 25.03 4.15 3.68
C VAL A 156 24.64 2.72 4.00
N LYS A 157 24.05 2.54 5.19
CA LYS A 157 23.36 1.31 5.56
C LYS A 157 21.94 1.64 6.00
N VAL A 158 20.93 1.17 5.28
CA VAL A 158 19.54 1.35 5.70
C VAL A 158 19.24 0.34 6.81
N VAL A 159 18.65 0.82 7.90
CA VAL A 159 18.30 0.03 9.08
C VAL A 159 16.84 0.26 9.41
N TYR A 160 16.02 -0.78 9.27
CA TYR A 160 14.62 -0.74 9.63
C TYR A 160 14.44 -1.11 11.11
N LYS A 161 13.74 -0.27 11.88
CA LYS A 161 13.49 -0.51 13.32
C LYS A 161 12.02 -0.46 13.64
N ALA A 162 11.59 -1.33 14.56
CA ALA A 162 10.26 -1.22 15.14
C ALA A 162 10.23 -0.04 16.12
N TYR A 163 9.05 0.57 16.28
CA TYR A 163 8.82 1.47 17.40
C TYR A 163 9.02 0.74 18.74
N PRO A 164 9.61 1.40 19.76
CA PRO A 164 9.76 0.79 21.07
C PRO A 164 8.40 0.54 21.73
N ALA A 165 8.35 -0.37 22.71
CA ALA A 165 7.10 -0.79 23.35
C ALA A 165 6.34 0.35 24.06
N ASN A 166 7.03 1.41 24.47
CA ASN A 166 6.45 2.63 25.05
C ASN A 166 5.97 3.65 24.01
N ALA A 167 6.07 3.34 22.70
CA ALA A 167 5.58 4.14 21.59
C ALA A 167 4.55 3.37 20.72
N PRO A 168 3.49 2.78 21.32
CA PRO A 168 2.42 2.15 20.56
C PRO A 168 1.71 3.18 19.68
N TRP A 169 1.02 2.70 18.64
CA TRP A 169 0.27 3.56 17.72
C TRP A 169 -0.71 4.47 18.49
N GLY A 170 -0.72 5.76 18.16
CA GLY A 170 -1.55 6.76 18.83
C GLY A 170 -0.73 7.83 19.57
N PRO A 171 -1.34 8.51 20.56
CA PRO A 171 -0.72 9.63 21.27
C PRO A 171 0.62 9.29 21.93
N ASP A 172 0.79 8.07 22.42
CA ASP A 172 2.04 7.63 23.06
C ASP A 172 3.23 7.65 22.08
N ARG A 173 3.00 7.29 20.81
CA ARG A 173 4.04 7.38 19.77
C ARG A 173 4.40 8.83 19.44
N VAL A 174 3.40 9.70 19.31
CA VAL A 174 3.63 11.14 19.08
C VAL A 174 4.48 11.71 20.22
N ASN A 175 4.10 11.41 21.46
CA ASN A 175 4.82 11.84 22.65
C ASN A 175 6.26 11.28 22.68
N ALA A 176 6.45 10.00 22.39
CA ALA A 176 7.77 9.39 22.37
C ALA A 176 8.70 10.04 21.32
N ILE A 177 8.19 10.34 20.12
CA ILE A 177 8.95 11.04 19.08
C ILE A 177 9.33 12.45 19.53
N ILE A 178 8.39 13.21 20.11
CA ILE A 178 8.65 14.57 20.62
C ILE A 178 9.68 14.55 21.75
N GLN A 179 9.53 13.67 22.74
CA GLN A 179 10.46 13.59 23.88
C GLN A 179 11.88 13.18 23.45
N ALA A 180 11.99 12.28 22.47
CA ALA A 180 13.28 11.90 21.90
C ALA A 180 13.98 13.10 21.23
N SER A 181 13.24 13.90 20.48
CA SER A 181 13.75 15.14 19.88
C SER A 181 14.20 16.15 20.95
N VAL A 182 13.36 16.40 21.97
CA VAL A 182 13.67 17.30 23.09
C VAL A 182 14.93 16.86 23.84
N SER A 183 15.17 15.56 23.95
CA SER A 183 16.38 15.01 24.58
C SER A 183 17.65 15.12 23.71
N GLY A 184 17.53 15.55 22.45
CA GLY A 184 18.62 15.61 21.48
C GLY A 184 19.05 14.25 20.93
N SER A 185 18.22 13.22 21.08
CA SER A 185 18.47 11.85 20.63
C SER A 185 17.23 11.32 19.91
N PRO A 186 17.00 11.69 18.64
CA PRO A 186 15.85 11.21 17.87
C PRO A 186 15.84 9.67 17.79
N LEU A 187 14.65 9.07 17.75
CA LEU A 187 14.51 7.59 17.76
C LEU A 187 15.01 6.94 16.46
N ALA A 188 15.01 7.71 15.37
CA ALA A 188 15.40 7.30 14.02
C ALA A 188 15.68 8.55 13.16
N ASP A 189 16.19 8.35 11.95
CA ASP A 189 16.32 9.44 10.98
C ASP A 189 14.97 9.73 10.31
N ILE A 190 14.15 8.69 10.11
CA ILE A 190 12.83 8.78 9.48
C ILE A 190 11.80 8.01 10.30
N TYR A 191 10.63 8.62 10.48
CA TYR A 191 9.49 8.06 11.21
C TYR A 191 8.37 7.68 10.27
N TRP A 192 7.80 6.48 10.40
CA TRP A 192 6.51 6.14 9.80
C TRP A 192 5.37 6.46 10.76
N THR A 193 4.50 7.37 10.32
CA THR A 193 3.43 7.95 11.12
C THR A 193 2.15 8.05 10.29
N THR A 194 1.25 8.93 10.68
CA THR A 194 0.05 9.27 9.93
C THR A 194 -0.05 10.78 9.71
N SER A 195 -0.66 11.19 8.60
CA SER A 195 -0.83 12.59 8.20
C SER A 195 -1.44 13.45 9.32
N ASP A 196 -2.35 12.88 10.12
CA ASP A 196 -3.02 13.56 11.22
C ASP A 196 -2.08 14.01 12.35
N TRP A 197 -0.91 13.39 12.49
CA TRP A 197 0.05 13.71 13.55
C TRP A 197 1.09 14.76 13.13
N THR A 198 1.15 15.10 11.83
CA THR A 198 2.17 15.99 11.26
C THR A 198 2.25 17.32 12.00
N GLN A 199 1.10 17.93 12.30
CA GLN A 199 1.02 19.20 13.03
C GLN A 199 1.61 19.10 14.43
N GLN A 200 1.23 18.07 15.20
CA GLN A 200 1.71 17.86 16.57
C GLN A 200 3.22 17.63 16.61
N LEU A 201 3.74 16.83 15.67
CA LEU A 201 5.16 16.54 15.54
C LEU A 201 5.95 17.80 15.14
N ALA A 202 5.41 18.61 14.22
CA ALA A 202 6.04 19.87 13.80
C ALA A 202 6.07 20.89 14.95
N LYS A 203 4.95 21.10 15.67
CA LYS A 203 4.90 21.97 16.86
C LYS A 203 5.82 21.49 17.98
N GLY A 204 5.94 20.18 18.15
CA GLY A 204 6.88 19.56 19.09
C GLY A 204 8.34 19.64 18.65
N ASN A 205 8.67 20.32 17.53
CA ASN A 205 10.00 20.37 16.94
C ASN A 205 10.63 18.98 16.77
N ALA A 206 9.82 17.97 16.45
CA ALA A 206 10.29 16.58 16.34
C ALA A 206 10.60 16.14 14.91
N ILE A 207 10.14 16.94 13.94
CA ILE A 207 10.33 16.71 12.50
C ILE A 207 10.72 18.02 11.81
N VAL A 208 11.40 17.91 10.67
CA VAL A 208 11.82 19.06 9.84
C VAL A 208 11.12 19.04 8.48
N PRO A 209 10.89 20.22 7.89
CA PRO A 209 10.33 20.29 6.55
C PRO A 209 11.37 19.88 5.50
N VAL A 210 10.92 19.24 4.42
CA VAL A 210 11.78 18.70 3.36
C VAL A 210 11.78 19.57 2.10
N ASP A 211 11.12 20.75 2.11
CA ASP A 211 11.01 21.67 0.97
C ASP A 211 12.35 21.95 0.28
N LYS A 212 13.42 22.17 1.06
CA LYS A 212 14.77 22.43 0.56
C LYS A 212 15.40 21.29 -0.24
N TYR A 213 14.88 20.07 -0.11
CA TYR A 213 15.38 18.87 -0.78
C TYR A 213 14.47 18.43 -1.94
N MET A 214 13.33 19.08 -2.15
CA MET A 214 12.34 18.65 -3.14
C MET A 214 12.83 18.79 -4.58
N SER A 215 13.61 19.83 -4.88
CA SER A 215 14.14 20.07 -6.22
C SER A 215 15.24 19.11 -6.64
N THR A 216 15.92 18.47 -5.68
CA THR A 216 17.04 17.56 -5.93
C THR A 216 16.64 16.09 -5.77
N HIS A 217 15.87 15.77 -4.73
CA HIS A 217 15.62 14.38 -4.32
C HIS A 217 14.14 13.99 -4.30
N GLY A 218 13.21 14.97 -4.31
CA GLY A 218 11.77 14.74 -4.11
C GLY A 218 10.90 14.84 -5.37
N SER A 219 11.48 14.83 -6.57
CA SER A 219 10.76 15.08 -7.83
C SER A 219 9.63 14.07 -8.11
N ASN A 220 9.77 12.83 -7.63
CA ASN A 220 8.80 11.76 -7.85
C ASN A 220 7.57 11.83 -6.90
N ILE A 221 7.64 12.62 -5.82
CA ILE A 221 6.50 12.77 -4.90
C ILE A 221 5.40 13.57 -5.63
N SER A 222 4.21 12.99 -5.76
CA SER A 222 3.07 13.60 -6.45
C SER A 222 2.57 14.88 -5.76
N ILE A 223 1.90 15.76 -6.51
CA ILE A 223 1.28 16.98 -5.93
C ILE A 223 0.27 16.63 -4.82
N PRO A 224 -0.66 15.66 -5.01
CA PRO A 224 -1.60 15.28 -3.95
C PRO A 224 -0.92 14.76 -2.67
N ALA A 225 0.19 14.02 -2.80
CA ALA A 225 0.98 13.59 -1.64
C ALA A 225 1.65 14.78 -0.92
N ARG A 226 2.08 15.81 -1.66
CA ARG A 226 2.62 17.05 -1.06
C ARG A 226 1.54 17.83 -0.33
N GLU A 227 0.36 17.98 -0.92
CA GLU A 227 -0.78 18.67 -0.29
C GLU A 227 -1.18 17.99 1.02
N LEU A 228 -1.31 16.66 1.02
CA LEU A 228 -1.57 15.86 2.22
C LEU A 228 -0.52 16.10 3.32
N GLY A 229 0.74 16.22 2.93
CA GLY A 229 1.87 16.32 3.84
C GLY A 229 2.29 17.72 4.26
N THR A 230 1.57 18.74 3.78
CA THR A 230 1.91 20.15 4.02
C THR A 230 1.19 20.66 5.24
N TYR A 231 1.92 21.34 6.11
CA TYR A 231 1.40 22.04 7.27
C TYR A 231 2.07 23.41 7.37
N ASN A 232 1.28 24.48 7.48
CA ASN A 232 1.76 25.86 7.58
C ASN A 232 2.78 26.21 6.47
N ASP A 233 2.37 25.98 5.22
CA ASP A 233 3.13 26.23 3.99
C ASP A 233 4.50 25.52 3.89
N LYS A 234 4.67 24.44 4.66
CA LYS A 234 5.89 23.63 4.69
C LYS A 234 5.57 22.15 4.58
N PHE A 235 6.36 21.44 3.79
CA PHE A 235 6.15 20.03 3.50
C PHE A 235 6.89 19.14 4.51
N TYR A 236 6.15 18.43 5.36
CA TYR A 236 6.69 17.68 6.50
C TYR A 236 6.50 16.16 6.40
N ALA A 237 5.47 15.72 5.68
CA ALA A 237 5.04 14.33 5.65
C ALA A 237 5.00 13.80 4.21
N PHE A 238 5.83 12.83 3.86
CA PHE A 238 5.96 12.33 2.50
C PHE A 238 5.49 10.88 2.38
N SER A 239 4.93 10.53 1.22
CA SER A 239 4.48 9.18 0.89
C SER A 239 4.91 8.82 -0.54
N VAL A 240 5.00 7.52 -0.81
CA VAL A 240 5.36 7.01 -2.15
C VAL A 240 4.20 7.20 -3.12
N ASN A 241 2.99 6.81 -2.70
CA ASN A 241 1.82 6.89 -3.54
C ASN A 241 1.04 8.18 -3.26
N LYS A 242 0.32 8.66 -4.28
CA LYS A 242 -0.75 9.62 -4.06
C LYS A 242 -1.82 9.01 -3.14
N PRO A 243 -2.49 9.80 -2.31
CA PRO A 243 -3.62 9.30 -1.55
C PRO A 243 -4.71 8.76 -2.48
N THR A 244 -5.38 7.71 -2.01
CA THR A 244 -6.52 7.08 -2.68
C THR A 244 -7.70 7.03 -1.73
N VAL A 245 -8.89 6.75 -2.26
CA VAL A 245 -10.06 6.41 -1.45
C VAL A 245 -9.68 5.27 -0.51
N ASP A 246 -10.08 5.40 0.75
CA ASP A 246 -9.91 4.35 1.77
C ASP A 246 -11.27 3.81 2.21
N VAL A 247 -12.25 4.70 2.44
CA VAL A 247 -13.53 4.33 3.06
C VAL A 247 -14.65 4.24 2.03
N GLY A 248 -15.46 3.18 2.10
CA GLY A 248 -16.68 3.01 1.32
C GLY A 248 -17.67 2.06 1.97
N LEU A 249 -18.74 1.70 1.26
CA LEU A 249 -19.75 0.76 1.72
C LEU A 249 -19.47 -0.63 1.17
N TYR A 250 -19.35 -1.60 2.06
CA TYR A 250 -19.13 -2.99 1.69
C TYR A 250 -20.41 -3.76 1.96
N TYR A 251 -20.78 -4.66 1.06
CA TYR A 251 -21.99 -5.45 1.22
C TYR A 251 -21.71 -6.95 1.13
N ASN A 252 -22.55 -7.74 1.80
CA ASN A 252 -22.54 -9.19 1.72
C ASN A 252 -23.17 -9.60 0.38
N ALA A 253 -22.33 -9.87 -0.62
CA ALA A 253 -22.75 -10.19 -1.98
C ALA A 253 -23.58 -11.48 -2.04
N ASP A 254 -23.24 -12.47 -1.21
CA ASP A 254 -23.97 -13.75 -1.14
C ASP A 254 -25.41 -13.53 -0.68
N VAL A 255 -25.62 -12.63 0.28
CA VAL A 255 -26.96 -12.30 0.80
C VAL A 255 -27.75 -11.45 -0.20
N VAL A 256 -27.11 -10.49 -0.87
CA VAL A 256 -27.74 -9.69 -1.92
C VAL A 256 -28.27 -10.60 -3.03
N GLU A 257 -27.46 -11.54 -3.50
CA GLU A 257 -27.85 -12.54 -4.50
C GLU A 257 -28.98 -13.45 -3.98
N ALA A 258 -28.85 -13.97 -2.75
CA ALA A 258 -29.85 -14.88 -2.16
C ALA A 258 -31.24 -14.23 -1.99
N LEU A 259 -31.28 -12.93 -1.69
CA LEU A 259 -32.51 -12.16 -1.58
C LEU A 259 -33.10 -11.77 -2.95
N GLY A 260 -32.32 -11.88 -4.03
CA GLY A 260 -32.73 -11.46 -5.38
C GLY A 260 -33.00 -9.96 -5.49
N ILE A 261 -32.29 -9.15 -4.70
CA ILE A 261 -32.35 -7.68 -4.78
C ILE A 261 -31.23 -7.17 -5.68
N ASP A 262 -31.41 -5.97 -6.24
CA ASP A 262 -30.45 -5.37 -7.17
C ASP A 262 -29.06 -5.21 -6.52
N ASN A 263 -27.99 -5.42 -7.31
CA ASN A 263 -26.62 -5.23 -6.87
C ASN A 263 -26.31 -3.73 -6.71
N PRO A 264 -25.88 -3.25 -5.52
CA PRO A 264 -25.58 -1.83 -5.30
C PRO A 264 -24.54 -1.24 -6.25
N SER A 265 -23.49 -2.00 -6.59
CA SER A 265 -22.42 -1.57 -7.48
C SER A 265 -22.92 -1.41 -8.91
N GLU A 266 -23.80 -2.29 -9.38
CA GLU A 266 -24.44 -2.15 -10.70
C GLU A 266 -25.34 -0.91 -10.77
N LEU A 267 -26.10 -0.62 -9.70
CA LEU A 267 -26.90 0.60 -9.59
C LEU A 267 -26.02 1.86 -9.60
N PHE A 268 -24.84 1.81 -8.97
CA PHE A 268 -23.87 2.89 -9.03
C PHE A 268 -23.26 3.07 -10.42
N ASN A 269 -22.81 1.99 -11.08
CA ASN A 269 -22.22 2.06 -12.41
C ASN A 269 -23.25 2.50 -13.47
N ALA A 270 -24.54 2.24 -13.24
CA ALA A 270 -25.64 2.77 -14.06
C ALA A 270 -25.91 4.27 -13.87
N GLY A 271 -25.25 4.92 -12.91
CA GLY A 271 -25.39 6.35 -12.61
C GLY A 271 -26.58 6.72 -11.74
N THR A 272 -27.21 5.74 -11.07
CA THR A 272 -28.45 5.91 -10.29
C THR A 272 -28.23 5.62 -8.80
N TRP A 273 -27.17 6.19 -8.20
CA TRP A 273 -26.84 5.96 -6.78
C TRP A 273 -26.91 7.23 -5.95
N THR A 274 -28.13 7.77 -5.86
CA THR A 274 -28.46 8.91 -5.02
C THR A 274 -28.99 8.49 -3.66
N TRP A 275 -29.22 9.44 -2.75
CA TRP A 275 -29.92 9.20 -1.48
C TRP A 275 -31.29 8.54 -1.65
N ASN A 276 -32.04 8.91 -2.69
CA ASN A 276 -33.33 8.27 -2.97
C ASN A 276 -33.16 6.81 -3.38
N ASP A 277 -32.17 6.52 -4.23
CA ASP A 277 -31.90 5.16 -4.69
C ASP A 277 -31.40 4.28 -3.55
N PHE A 278 -30.49 4.80 -2.72
CA PHE A 278 -30.02 4.11 -1.52
C PHE A 278 -31.16 3.86 -0.52
N GLN A 279 -32.06 4.82 -0.32
CA GLN A 279 -33.23 4.63 0.52
C GLN A 279 -34.18 3.56 -0.06
N ALA A 280 -34.43 3.57 -1.36
CA ALA A 280 -35.26 2.56 -2.02
C ALA A 280 -34.64 1.16 -1.90
N TRP A 281 -33.33 1.06 -2.13
CA TRP A 281 -32.58 -0.19 -2.00
C TRP A 281 -32.61 -0.74 -0.57
N THR A 282 -32.35 0.10 0.44
CA THR A 282 -32.40 -0.33 1.84
C THR A 282 -33.80 -0.75 2.29
N GLN A 283 -34.86 -0.13 1.76
CA GLN A 283 -36.23 -0.55 1.99
C GLN A 283 -36.55 -1.90 1.34
N ALA A 284 -36.11 -2.12 0.09
CA ALA A 284 -36.26 -3.40 -0.59
C ALA A 284 -35.52 -4.52 0.15
N ALA A 285 -34.29 -4.27 0.57
CA ALA A 285 -33.50 -5.20 1.40
C ALA A 285 -34.24 -5.54 2.70
N ASN A 286 -34.72 -4.53 3.44
CA ASN A 286 -35.43 -4.73 4.70
C ASN A 286 -36.71 -5.57 4.54
N ALA A 287 -37.43 -5.39 3.42
CA ALA A 287 -38.62 -6.16 3.12
C ALA A 287 -38.31 -7.63 2.78
N ALA A 288 -37.13 -7.91 2.21
CA ALA A 288 -36.70 -9.26 1.82
C ALA A 288 -36.04 -10.05 2.96
N LEU A 289 -35.41 -9.35 3.91
CA LEU A 289 -34.68 -9.93 5.06
C LEU A 289 -35.41 -11.03 5.84
N PRO A 290 -36.73 -10.94 6.13
CA PRO A 290 -37.43 -11.97 6.90
C PRO A 290 -37.36 -13.38 6.31
N SER A 291 -37.03 -13.51 5.01
CA SER A 291 -36.80 -14.82 4.38
C SER A 291 -35.56 -15.56 4.88
N LEU A 292 -34.60 -14.85 5.49
CA LEU A 292 -33.34 -15.40 6.02
C LEU A 292 -33.36 -15.61 7.54
N GLY A 293 -34.28 -14.96 8.25
CA GLY A 293 -34.43 -15.00 9.70
C GLY A 293 -34.62 -13.61 10.31
N ASP A 294 -35.07 -13.56 11.55
CA ASP A 294 -35.40 -12.30 12.25
C ASP A 294 -34.17 -11.56 12.80
N ASP A 295 -32.98 -12.13 12.70
CA ASP A 295 -31.74 -11.60 13.29
C ASP A 295 -30.79 -10.94 12.28
N TYR A 296 -31.26 -10.67 11.06
CA TYR A 296 -30.53 -9.91 10.06
C TYR A 296 -30.79 -8.40 10.18
N SER A 297 -29.85 -7.59 9.72
CA SER A 297 -30.01 -6.13 9.61
C SER A 297 -29.48 -5.63 8.28
N VAL A 298 -30.08 -4.56 7.75
CA VAL A 298 -29.66 -4.00 6.45
C VAL A 298 -28.32 -3.27 6.60
N LEU A 299 -28.19 -2.43 7.62
CA LEU A 299 -27.06 -1.53 7.81
C LEU A 299 -26.31 -1.85 9.09
N GLY A 300 -24.98 -1.86 8.99
CA GLY A 300 -24.06 -1.97 10.12
C GLY A 300 -23.18 -0.75 10.28
N GLY A 301 -22.28 -0.84 11.25
CA GLY A 301 -21.31 0.22 11.50
C GLY A 301 -21.94 1.44 12.16
N ILE A 302 -21.08 2.40 12.50
CA ILE A 302 -21.52 3.58 13.25
C ILE A 302 -21.96 4.70 12.28
N VAL A 303 -23.09 5.33 12.58
CA VAL A 303 -23.70 6.40 11.75
C VAL A 303 -22.77 7.58 11.49
N GLY A 304 -21.81 7.84 12.38
CA GLY A 304 -20.80 8.88 12.21
C GLY A 304 -19.89 8.66 10.99
N VAL A 305 -19.63 7.41 10.58
CA VAL A 305 -18.81 7.13 9.38
C VAL A 305 -19.60 7.37 8.10
N TYR A 306 -20.90 7.05 8.11
CA TYR A 306 -21.80 7.46 7.03
C TYR A 306 -21.82 8.98 6.91
N ALA A 307 -22.00 9.69 8.03
CA ALA A 307 -21.98 11.15 8.05
C ALA A 307 -20.65 11.72 7.52
N GLU A 308 -19.51 11.17 7.94
CA GLU A 308 -18.19 11.65 7.53
C GLU A 308 -18.03 11.64 6.03
N ASN A 309 -18.46 10.55 5.38
CA ASN A 309 -18.30 10.37 3.93
C ASN A 309 -19.45 10.95 3.10
N MET A 310 -20.65 11.09 3.66
CA MET A 310 -21.81 11.61 2.91
C MET A 310 -21.94 13.13 2.96
N VAL A 311 -21.37 13.82 3.96
CA VAL A 311 -21.42 15.29 4.04
C VAL A 311 -20.76 15.97 2.83
N PRO A 312 -19.55 15.56 2.39
CA PRO A 312 -18.94 16.07 1.16
C PRO A 312 -19.78 15.81 -0.09
N LEU A 313 -20.45 14.67 -0.15
CA LEU A 313 -21.35 14.27 -1.25
C LEU A 313 -22.73 14.96 -1.22
N ASN A 314 -22.91 15.92 -0.31
CA ASN A 314 -24.00 16.90 -0.31
C ASN A 314 -23.48 18.34 -0.46
N GLY A 315 -22.19 18.51 -0.81
CA GLY A 315 -21.54 19.83 -0.95
C GLY A 315 -21.16 20.49 0.38
N GLY A 316 -21.10 19.72 1.47
CA GLY A 316 -20.58 20.16 2.76
C GLY A 316 -19.10 19.81 2.96
N ALA A 317 -18.60 20.12 4.16
CA ALA A 317 -17.31 19.63 4.68
C ALA A 317 -17.42 19.55 6.21
N LEU A 318 -16.56 18.78 6.88
CA LEU A 318 -16.49 18.84 8.34
C LEU A 318 -15.60 19.98 8.80
N ILE A 319 -14.37 20.02 8.27
CA ILE A 319 -13.45 21.16 8.35
C ILE A 319 -13.17 21.66 6.93
N ASN A 320 -13.44 22.93 6.68
CA ASN A 320 -13.07 23.56 5.41
C ASN A 320 -11.71 24.23 5.57
N ALA A 321 -10.64 23.53 5.18
CA ALA A 321 -9.27 24.01 5.29
C ALA A 321 -9.02 25.28 4.45
N GLN A 322 -9.64 25.38 3.27
CA GLN A 322 -9.46 26.51 2.35
C GLN A 322 -9.99 27.84 2.92
N SER A 323 -11.14 27.80 3.59
CA SER A 323 -11.75 28.97 4.24
C SER A 323 -11.37 29.12 5.71
N GLY A 324 -10.66 28.13 6.28
CA GLY A 324 -10.32 28.07 7.70
C GLY A 324 -11.56 27.99 8.60
N ARG A 325 -12.59 27.24 8.22
CA ARG A 325 -13.87 27.18 8.96
C ARG A 325 -14.23 25.78 9.43
N VAL A 326 -14.76 25.71 10.64
CA VAL A 326 -15.53 24.56 11.12
C VAL A 326 -16.88 24.53 10.40
N ALA A 327 -17.14 23.46 9.65
CA ALA A 327 -18.25 23.39 8.68
C ALA A 327 -19.28 22.28 8.97
N PHE A 328 -18.98 21.37 9.91
CA PHE A 328 -19.87 20.25 10.27
C PHE A 328 -21.25 20.63 10.82
N HIS A 329 -21.56 21.92 10.99
CA HIS A 329 -22.84 22.45 11.48
C HIS A 329 -23.61 23.27 10.41
N GLN A 330 -23.13 23.30 9.17
CA GLN A 330 -23.77 23.99 8.05
C GLN A 330 -24.92 23.17 7.46
N ASN A 331 -25.78 23.80 6.65
CA ASN A 331 -26.98 23.17 6.11
C ASN A 331 -26.72 21.85 5.38
N PRO A 332 -25.70 21.72 4.49
CA PRO A 332 -25.40 20.44 3.85
C PRO A 332 -25.10 19.32 4.84
N ALA A 333 -24.37 19.64 5.92
CA ALA A 333 -24.04 18.68 6.95
C ALA A 333 -25.28 18.24 7.74
N LEU A 334 -26.09 19.20 8.16
CA LEU A 334 -27.32 18.94 8.92
C LEU A 334 -28.35 18.14 8.12
N GLN A 335 -28.53 18.45 6.83
CA GLN A 335 -29.38 17.67 5.92
C GLN A 335 -28.91 16.22 5.79
N THR A 336 -27.60 16.00 5.75
CA THR A 336 -27.01 14.66 5.73
C THR A 336 -27.32 13.92 7.03
N TYR A 337 -27.19 14.59 8.18
CA TYR A 337 -27.51 13.99 9.47
C TYR A 337 -29.00 13.66 9.60
N ASP A 338 -29.88 14.52 9.10
CA ASP A 338 -31.33 14.29 9.09
C ASP A 338 -31.68 13.08 8.21
N PHE A 339 -31.05 12.95 7.04
CA PHE A 339 -31.20 11.77 6.18
C PHE A 339 -30.80 10.48 6.90
N ILE A 340 -29.62 10.45 7.53
CA ILE A 340 -29.14 9.27 8.27
C ILE A 340 -30.02 9.00 9.51
N THR A 341 -30.51 10.05 10.18
CA THR A 341 -31.46 9.93 11.31
C THR A 341 -32.74 9.23 10.87
N ASN A 342 -33.26 9.53 9.68
CA ASN A 342 -34.44 8.87 9.13
C ASN A 342 -34.17 7.38 8.81
N LEU A 343 -32.99 7.04 8.29
CA LEU A 343 -32.60 5.64 8.09
C LEU A 343 -32.50 4.89 9.43
N TYR A 344 -31.89 5.50 10.44
CA TYR A 344 -31.77 4.93 11.79
C TYR A 344 -33.13 4.68 12.43
N ASN A 345 -34.02 5.68 12.39
CA ASN A 345 -35.38 5.57 12.94
C ASN A 345 -36.28 4.57 12.19
N SER A 346 -35.90 4.18 10.96
CA SER A 346 -36.59 3.15 10.18
C SER A 346 -36.21 1.73 10.61
N GLY A 347 -35.34 1.57 11.63
CA GLY A 347 -34.95 0.26 12.16
C GLY A 347 -34.02 -0.54 11.23
N LEU A 348 -33.36 0.13 10.28
CA LEU A 348 -32.48 -0.52 9.29
C LEU A 348 -31.12 -0.94 9.87
N PHE A 349 -30.69 -0.26 10.93
CA PHE A 349 -29.39 -0.48 11.56
C PHE A 349 -29.45 -1.62 12.58
N GLU A 350 -28.36 -2.38 12.65
CA GLU A 350 -28.15 -3.34 13.72
C GLU A 350 -28.21 -2.70 15.13
N ALA A 351 -28.59 -3.48 16.14
CA ALA A 351 -28.83 -2.96 17.49
C ALA A 351 -27.57 -2.49 18.22
N THR A 352 -26.43 -3.16 18.01
CA THR A 352 -25.15 -2.88 18.69
C THR A 352 -24.02 -2.68 17.68
N PRO A 353 -24.08 -1.60 16.87
CA PRO A 353 -23.13 -1.41 15.79
C PRO A 353 -21.75 -1.05 16.30
N THR A 354 -20.74 -1.58 15.61
CA THR A 354 -19.33 -1.21 15.79
C THR A 354 -18.71 -0.98 14.42
N TYR A 355 -17.72 -0.07 14.36
CA TYR A 355 -17.05 0.28 13.11
C TYR A 355 -15.95 -0.73 12.75
N ASP A 356 -14.79 -0.58 13.37
CA ASP A 356 -13.51 -1.26 13.13
C ASP A 356 -13.60 -2.71 12.61
N ALA A 357 -13.58 -3.73 13.48
CA ALA A 357 -13.79 -5.12 13.05
C ALA A 357 -15.25 -5.41 12.63
N GLY A 358 -16.17 -4.46 12.77
CA GLY A 358 -17.60 -4.71 12.72
C GLY A 358 -18.13 -5.49 13.93
N SER A 359 -19.44 -5.64 14.00
CA SER A 359 -20.11 -6.30 15.11
C SER A 359 -20.03 -7.83 14.99
N ALA A 360 -20.49 -8.54 16.03
CA ALA A 360 -20.66 -9.98 15.94
C ALA A 360 -21.67 -10.39 14.84
N GLN A 361 -22.67 -9.54 14.53
CA GLN A 361 -23.64 -9.80 13.47
C GLN A 361 -23.00 -9.62 12.08
N TRP A 362 -22.20 -8.56 11.88
CA TRP A 362 -21.41 -8.38 10.67
C TRP A 362 -20.46 -9.54 10.42
N GLN A 363 -19.69 -9.93 11.44
CA GLN A 363 -18.75 -11.06 11.37
C GLN A 363 -19.45 -12.39 11.06
N ALA A 364 -20.72 -12.54 11.47
CA ALA A 364 -21.55 -13.70 11.18
C ALA A 364 -22.25 -13.64 9.82
N GLY A 365 -22.05 -12.58 9.02
CA GLY A 365 -22.70 -12.40 7.72
C GLY A 365 -24.17 -11.97 7.80
N LYS A 366 -24.63 -11.50 8.97
CA LYS A 366 -26.03 -11.13 9.23
C LYS A 366 -26.34 -9.65 9.02
N VAL A 367 -25.36 -8.88 8.58
CA VAL A 367 -25.52 -7.48 8.22
C VAL A 367 -25.22 -7.32 6.74
N LEU A 368 -26.14 -6.72 5.99
CA LEU A 368 -26.04 -6.68 4.53
C LEU A 368 -25.02 -5.66 4.05
N MET A 369 -24.93 -4.50 4.67
CA MET A 369 -24.02 -3.44 4.26
C MET A 369 -23.37 -2.75 5.45
N HIS A 370 -22.07 -2.51 5.38
CA HIS A 370 -21.25 -1.96 6.46
C HIS A 370 -20.18 -1.01 5.90
N PRO A 371 -19.97 0.19 6.48
CA PRO A 371 -18.92 1.10 6.05
C PRO A 371 -17.55 0.62 6.56
N GLY A 372 -16.53 0.61 5.72
CA GLY A 372 -15.19 0.20 6.16
C GLY A 372 -14.05 0.84 5.39
N SER A 373 -12.85 0.69 5.94
CA SER A 373 -11.60 1.06 5.27
C SER A 373 -11.10 -0.11 4.41
N PHE A 374 -10.47 0.18 3.28
CA PHE A 374 -9.97 -0.83 2.33
C PHE A 374 -9.00 -1.80 2.97
N TRP A 375 -8.15 -1.32 3.88
CA TRP A 375 -7.18 -2.18 4.56
C TRP A 375 -7.84 -3.26 5.44
N PHE A 376 -9.11 -3.12 5.83
CA PHE A 376 -9.84 -4.15 6.59
C PHE A 376 -9.88 -5.49 5.85
N LEU A 377 -9.92 -5.46 4.51
CA LEU A 377 -10.01 -6.65 3.63
C LEU A 377 -8.77 -7.54 3.71
N ASN A 378 -7.66 -7.00 4.23
CA ASN A 378 -6.39 -7.74 4.36
C ASN A 378 -5.97 -8.00 5.81
N ALA A 379 -6.64 -7.38 6.79
CA ALA A 379 -6.28 -7.54 8.19
C ALA A 379 -6.96 -8.77 8.81
N GLU A 380 -6.17 -9.67 9.40
CA GLU A 380 -6.64 -10.92 10.04
C GLU A 380 -7.60 -10.67 11.20
N ASN A 381 -7.36 -9.58 11.93
CA ASN A 381 -8.22 -9.10 13.01
C ASN A 381 -9.36 -8.19 12.51
N ARG A 382 -9.60 -8.13 11.19
CA ARG A 382 -10.69 -7.38 10.55
C ARG A 382 -11.51 -8.31 9.64
N TRP A 383 -11.41 -8.15 8.33
CA TRP A 383 -12.33 -8.76 7.37
C TRP A 383 -11.67 -9.80 6.46
N LYS A 384 -10.35 -10.05 6.61
CA LYS A 384 -9.63 -11.06 5.80
C LYS A 384 -10.25 -12.47 5.89
N ASN A 385 -10.88 -12.81 7.02
CA ASN A 385 -11.39 -14.15 7.31
C ASN A 385 -12.93 -14.21 7.35
N LEU A 386 -13.64 -13.24 6.76
CA LEU A 386 -15.11 -13.31 6.67
C LEU A 386 -15.51 -14.55 5.85
N ALA A 387 -16.60 -15.19 6.27
CA ALA A 387 -17.10 -16.43 5.66
C ALA A 387 -18.09 -16.18 4.51
N PHE A 388 -18.10 -14.98 3.94
CA PHE A 388 -18.98 -14.54 2.87
C PHE A 388 -18.24 -13.62 1.91
N ASN A 389 -18.75 -13.52 0.68
CA ASN A 389 -18.19 -12.66 -0.34
C ASN A 389 -18.56 -11.19 -0.09
N LEU A 390 -17.56 -10.32 -0.14
CA LEU A 390 -17.75 -8.88 -0.08
C LEU A 390 -17.90 -8.31 -1.49
N GLY A 391 -18.88 -7.43 -1.66
CA GLY A 391 -18.90 -6.43 -2.72
C GLY A 391 -18.65 -5.02 -2.15
N PHE A 392 -18.51 -4.04 -3.03
CA PHE A 392 -18.22 -2.65 -2.69
C PHE A 392 -19.06 -1.68 -3.51
N VAL A 393 -19.60 -0.67 -2.85
CA VAL A 393 -20.24 0.47 -3.50
C VAL A 393 -19.79 1.79 -2.84
N PRO A 394 -19.57 2.86 -3.62
CA PRO A 394 -19.38 4.20 -3.08
C PRO A 394 -20.55 4.67 -2.20
N PHE A 395 -20.32 5.67 -1.35
CA PHE A 395 -21.42 6.31 -0.61
C PHE A 395 -22.36 7.03 -1.60
N PRO A 396 -23.67 7.04 -1.36
CA PRO A 396 -24.62 7.68 -2.27
C PRO A 396 -24.52 9.20 -2.20
N VAL A 397 -24.65 9.85 -3.36
CA VAL A 397 -24.67 11.32 -3.46
C VAL A 397 -26.04 11.88 -3.12
N SER A 398 -26.10 13.11 -2.61
CA SER A 398 -27.38 13.79 -2.44
C SER A 398 -28.06 13.99 -3.79
N ASN A 399 -29.39 13.88 -3.82
CA ASN A 399 -30.20 14.07 -5.03
C ASN A 399 -29.97 15.43 -5.72
N THR A 400 -29.51 16.43 -4.96
CA THR A 400 -29.26 17.79 -5.45
C THR A 400 -27.78 18.10 -5.63
N TYR A 401 -26.88 17.16 -5.35
CA TYR A 401 -25.45 17.37 -5.51
C TYR A 401 -25.08 17.33 -6.99
N THR A 402 -24.31 18.33 -7.42
CA THR A 402 -23.88 18.50 -8.83
C THR A 402 -22.37 18.56 -8.97
N GLY A 403 -21.63 18.41 -7.86
CA GLY A 403 -20.17 18.33 -7.86
C GLY A 403 -19.67 16.96 -8.28
N GLU A 404 -18.36 16.84 -8.45
CA GLU A 404 -17.71 15.54 -8.64
C GLU A 404 -17.77 14.70 -7.36
N TYR A 405 -17.75 13.38 -7.50
CA TYR A 405 -17.59 12.50 -6.34
C TYR A 405 -16.33 12.88 -5.57
N VAL A 406 -16.42 12.90 -4.24
CA VAL A 406 -15.31 13.17 -3.34
C VAL A 406 -15.39 12.28 -2.11
N SER A 407 -14.26 11.70 -1.72
CA SER A 407 -14.09 10.93 -0.49
C SER A 407 -13.16 11.68 0.45
N PRO A 408 -13.58 12.01 1.68
CA PRO A 408 -12.65 12.56 2.65
C PRO A 408 -11.59 11.53 3.00
N ILE A 409 -10.35 11.99 3.15
CA ILE A 409 -9.23 11.21 3.68
C ILE A 409 -8.67 11.91 4.90
N SER A 410 -8.28 11.09 5.87
CA SER A 410 -7.60 11.47 7.10
C SER A 410 -6.88 10.22 7.59
N GLY A 411 -5.84 10.38 8.40
CA GLY A 411 -5.16 9.23 8.96
C GLY A 411 -4.25 8.49 7.98
N VAL A 412 -3.88 9.09 6.85
CA VAL A 412 -3.08 8.43 5.80
C VAL A 412 -1.66 8.13 6.29
N ALA A 413 -1.15 6.93 6.03
CA ALA A 413 0.21 6.55 6.38
C ALA A 413 1.24 7.39 5.62
N VAL A 414 2.19 7.99 6.35
CA VAL A 414 3.22 8.88 5.81
C VAL A 414 4.56 8.64 6.50
N PHE A 415 5.62 9.23 5.95
CA PHE A 415 6.93 9.30 6.57
C PHE A 415 7.28 10.75 6.92
N ASN A 416 8.00 10.96 8.02
CA ASN A 416 8.54 12.26 8.40
C ASN A 416 10.05 12.18 8.60
N LEU A 417 10.76 13.25 8.27
CA LEU A 417 12.19 13.39 8.55
C LEU A 417 12.39 13.93 9.98
N ALA A 418 13.19 13.24 10.78
CA ALA A 418 13.46 13.62 12.17
C ALA A 418 14.23 14.95 12.25
N SER A 419 13.91 15.75 13.26
CA SER A 419 14.74 16.91 13.63
C SER A 419 15.94 16.50 14.49
N GLY A 420 16.84 17.46 14.73
CA GLY A 420 18.03 17.25 15.57
C GLY A 420 19.20 16.56 14.86
N LEU A 421 19.02 16.21 13.57
CA LEU A 421 20.08 15.71 12.71
C LEU A 421 20.94 16.86 12.17
N SER A 422 22.16 16.57 11.71
CA SER A 422 22.93 17.57 10.94
C SER A 422 22.30 17.79 9.57
N ALA A 423 22.47 18.97 8.97
CA ALA A 423 21.88 19.27 7.65
C ALA A 423 22.30 18.24 6.56
N ALA A 424 23.56 17.78 6.59
CA ALA A 424 24.04 16.75 5.67
C ALA A 424 23.35 15.39 5.92
N LYS A 425 23.07 15.06 7.19
CA LYS A 425 22.40 13.83 7.57
C LYS A 425 20.91 13.86 7.21
N GLU A 426 20.25 15.00 7.40
CA GLU A 426 18.86 15.23 6.98
C GLU A 426 18.70 15.01 5.46
N GLU A 427 19.55 15.68 4.66
CA GLU A 427 19.51 15.55 3.21
C GLU A 427 19.75 14.10 2.77
N LEU A 428 20.79 13.46 3.34
CA LEU A 428 21.14 12.07 3.02
C LEU A 428 20.00 11.11 3.37
N ALA A 429 19.34 11.27 4.51
CA ALA A 429 18.22 10.42 4.90
C ALA A 429 17.04 10.57 3.92
N PHE A 430 16.68 11.81 3.55
CA PHE A 430 15.61 12.06 2.58
C PHE A 430 15.96 11.55 1.18
N GLN A 431 17.20 11.74 0.73
CA GLN A 431 17.70 11.18 -0.54
C GLN A 431 17.59 9.66 -0.54
N VAL A 432 18.13 9.00 0.49
CA VAL A 432 18.11 7.53 0.60
C VAL A 432 16.68 7.02 0.60
N TRP A 433 15.77 7.63 1.38
CA TRP A 433 14.37 7.22 1.36
C TRP A 433 13.75 7.35 -0.02
N ASN A 434 13.98 8.45 -0.75
CA ASN A 434 13.42 8.60 -2.10
C ASN A 434 14.01 7.59 -3.09
N GLU A 435 15.33 7.38 -3.06
CA GLU A 435 16.02 6.54 -4.04
C GLU A 435 15.74 5.05 -3.85
N ILE A 436 15.41 4.57 -2.65
CA ILE A 436 15.06 3.15 -2.43
C ILE A 436 13.62 2.78 -2.81
N GLN A 437 12.77 3.75 -3.18
CA GLN A 437 11.39 3.46 -3.56
C GLN A 437 11.28 2.91 -4.99
N MET A 438 10.30 2.01 -5.17
CA MET A 438 9.83 1.59 -6.48
C MET A 438 8.74 2.58 -6.94
N TRP A 439 9.17 3.74 -7.44
CA TRP A 439 8.26 4.76 -7.97
C TRP A 439 7.50 4.24 -9.18
N LYS A 440 6.20 4.56 -9.23
CA LYS A 440 5.28 4.12 -10.27
C LYS A 440 4.61 5.33 -10.88
N THR A 441 4.32 5.24 -12.17
CA THR A 441 3.40 6.16 -12.82
C THR A 441 1.99 5.96 -12.25
N ASP A 442 1.13 6.97 -12.45
CA ASP A 442 -0.27 6.89 -12.02
C ASP A 442 -1.01 5.71 -12.67
N GLU A 443 -0.66 5.36 -13.92
CA GLU A 443 -1.21 4.23 -14.66
C GLU A 443 -0.76 2.90 -14.04
N GLU A 444 0.54 2.70 -13.84
CA GLU A 444 1.08 1.50 -13.18
C GLU A 444 0.51 1.31 -11.76
N PHE A 445 0.36 2.40 -11.01
CA PHE A 445 -0.24 2.34 -9.68
C PHE A 445 -1.72 1.94 -9.74
N ARG A 446 -2.49 2.48 -10.69
CA ARG A 446 -3.89 2.12 -10.91
C ARG A 446 -4.02 0.64 -11.32
N ASP A 447 -3.22 0.16 -12.25
CA ASP A 447 -3.26 -1.23 -12.73
C ASP A 447 -2.91 -2.21 -11.60
N GLU A 448 -1.90 -1.88 -10.80
CA GLU A 448 -1.53 -2.67 -9.64
C GLU A 448 -2.59 -2.70 -8.55
N PHE A 449 -3.32 -1.60 -8.40
CA PHE A 449 -4.46 -1.50 -7.49
C PHE A 449 -5.63 -2.32 -8.02
N GLU A 450 -5.94 -2.27 -9.31
CA GLU A 450 -6.96 -3.10 -9.97
C GLU A 450 -6.68 -4.59 -9.77
N VAL A 451 -5.43 -5.05 -9.95
CA VAL A 451 -5.04 -6.43 -9.63
C VAL A 451 -5.29 -6.77 -8.16
N THR A 452 -5.08 -5.80 -7.25
CA THR A 452 -5.40 -5.98 -5.83
C THR A 452 -6.91 -6.13 -5.64
N LEU A 453 -7.73 -5.31 -6.28
CA LEU A 453 -9.19 -5.40 -6.20
C LEU A 453 -9.73 -6.74 -6.73
N ILE A 454 -9.20 -7.23 -7.86
CA ILE A 454 -9.54 -8.55 -8.45
C ILE A 454 -9.26 -9.69 -7.46
N GLN A 455 -8.28 -9.55 -6.57
CA GLN A 455 -7.97 -10.54 -5.54
C GLN A 455 -8.88 -10.45 -4.31
N ARG A 456 -9.64 -9.35 -4.16
CA ARG A 456 -10.42 -9.05 -2.94
C ARG A 456 -11.91 -9.07 -3.15
N PHE A 457 -12.38 -8.73 -4.35
CA PHE A 457 -13.78 -8.74 -4.72
C PHE A 457 -14.04 -9.85 -5.74
N ASN A 458 -15.21 -10.46 -5.63
CA ASN A 458 -15.63 -11.55 -6.50
C ASN A 458 -16.60 -11.11 -7.60
N ASP A 459 -16.90 -9.81 -7.70
CA ASP A 459 -17.76 -9.24 -8.71
C ASP A 459 -17.10 -8.05 -9.43
N GLU A 460 -17.28 -7.99 -10.75
CA GLU A 460 -16.68 -6.97 -11.63
C GLU A 460 -17.28 -5.57 -11.37
N ALA A 461 -18.57 -5.50 -11.03
CA ALA A 461 -19.26 -4.25 -10.77
C ALA A 461 -18.64 -3.48 -9.59
N SER A 462 -18.27 -4.18 -8.51
CA SER A 462 -17.58 -3.58 -7.36
C SER A 462 -16.19 -3.05 -7.71
N ILE A 463 -15.45 -3.77 -8.57
CA ILE A 463 -14.11 -3.35 -9.02
C ILE A 463 -14.23 -2.08 -9.87
N GLU A 464 -15.17 -2.05 -10.82
CA GLU A 464 -15.46 -0.87 -11.65
C GLU A 464 -15.88 0.32 -10.77
N ALA A 465 -16.80 0.09 -9.83
CA ALA A 465 -17.30 1.14 -8.94
C ALA A 465 -16.18 1.75 -8.10
N TYR A 466 -15.29 0.93 -7.53
CA TYR A 466 -14.13 1.40 -6.77
C TYR A 466 -13.15 2.18 -7.66
N LEU A 467 -12.76 1.61 -8.80
CA LEU A 467 -11.80 2.24 -9.70
C LEU A 467 -12.30 3.57 -10.28
N SER A 468 -13.61 3.74 -10.43
CA SER A 468 -14.20 5.01 -10.89
C SER A 468 -13.99 6.18 -9.92
N ILE A 469 -13.78 5.88 -8.62
CA ILE A 469 -13.58 6.89 -7.57
C ILE A 469 -12.18 6.86 -6.94
N PHE A 470 -11.28 5.96 -7.35
CA PHE A 470 -10.07 5.61 -6.58
C PHE A 470 -9.17 6.79 -6.20
N ASP A 471 -9.12 7.84 -7.03
CA ASP A 471 -8.33 9.05 -6.84
C ASP A 471 -9.17 10.28 -6.47
N LYS A 472 -10.46 10.11 -6.21
CA LYS A 472 -11.42 11.16 -5.85
C LYS A 472 -11.33 11.52 -4.38
N THR A 473 -10.14 11.84 -3.89
CA THR A 473 -9.89 12.15 -2.48
C THR A 473 -9.92 13.64 -2.17
N THR A 474 -10.35 14.00 -0.96
CA THR A 474 -10.19 15.34 -0.40
C THR A 474 -9.65 15.25 1.02
N LEU A 475 -8.68 16.09 1.39
CA LEU A 475 -8.17 16.13 2.76
C LEU A 475 -9.24 16.71 3.70
N ASP A 476 -9.55 16.00 4.78
CA ASP A 476 -10.33 16.54 5.90
C ASP A 476 -9.45 16.59 7.16
N LEU A 477 -9.43 17.76 7.81
CA LEU A 477 -8.60 18.00 8.99
C LEU A 477 -9.28 17.57 10.29
N ILE A 478 -10.48 16.98 10.25
CA ILE A 478 -11.27 16.68 11.45
C ILE A 478 -10.50 15.92 12.55
N ASN A 479 -9.59 15.02 12.17
CA ASN A 479 -8.74 14.26 13.10
C ASN A 479 -7.33 14.85 13.27
N ALA A 480 -6.93 15.83 12.46
CA ALA A 480 -5.63 16.50 12.51
C ALA A 480 -5.57 17.67 13.50
N LEU A 481 -6.71 18.06 14.10
CA LEU A 481 -6.82 19.19 15.04
C LEU A 481 -6.50 18.83 16.50
N GLY A 482 -5.97 17.63 16.76
CA GLY A 482 -5.61 17.18 18.11
C GLY A 482 -6.80 16.89 19.04
N ILE A 483 -8.03 16.91 18.53
CA ILE A 483 -9.23 16.51 19.26
C ILE A 483 -9.44 15.01 19.07
N SER A 484 -9.47 14.24 20.16
CA SER A 484 -9.71 12.80 20.10
C SER A 484 -11.06 12.47 19.47
N ARG A 485 -11.04 11.67 18.39
CA ARG A 485 -12.23 11.24 17.61
C ARG A 485 -13.38 10.72 18.47
N TYR A 486 -13.06 9.94 19.50
CA TYR A 486 -14.03 9.32 20.42
C TYR A 486 -14.08 10.01 21.80
N GLY A 487 -13.37 11.13 21.99
CA GLY A 487 -13.40 11.90 23.23
C GLY A 487 -14.70 12.69 23.40
N ALA A 488 -14.88 13.32 24.57
CA ALA A 488 -16.10 14.07 24.91
C ALA A 488 -16.44 15.23 23.95
N ASN A 489 -15.41 15.82 23.34
CA ASN A 489 -15.52 16.86 22.31
C ASN A 489 -15.28 16.33 20.90
N GLY A 490 -15.06 15.03 20.72
CA GLY A 490 -14.80 14.43 19.42
C GLY A 490 -16.04 14.46 18.54
N TRP A 491 -15.87 14.90 17.29
CA TRP A 491 -16.96 14.99 16.32
C TRP A 491 -17.66 13.64 16.12
N THR A 492 -16.91 12.55 15.94
CA THR A 492 -17.49 11.21 15.77
C THR A 492 -18.30 10.78 16.99
N ALA A 493 -17.83 11.04 18.22
CA ALA A 493 -18.61 10.73 19.42
C ALA A 493 -19.93 11.52 19.47
N ALA A 494 -19.86 12.83 19.22
CA ALA A 494 -21.00 13.73 19.28
C ALA A 494 -22.04 13.43 18.19
N ILE A 495 -21.61 13.22 16.92
CA ILE A 495 -22.53 13.00 15.82
C ILE A 495 -23.23 11.64 15.90
N ASN A 496 -22.54 10.61 16.43
CA ASN A 496 -23.16 9.32 16.70
C ASN A 496 -24.30 9.43 17.72
N VAL A 497 -24.18 10.31 18.71
CA VAL A 497 -25.30 10.61 19.64
C VAL A 497 -26.36 11.40 18.89
N GLY A 498 -25.97 12.52 18.28
CA GLY A 498 -26.87 13.47 17.64
C GLY A 498 -27.76 12.85 16.56
N ILE A 499 -27.25 11.95 15.72
CA ILE A 499 -28.06 11.23 14.73
C ILE A 499 -29.06 10.27 15.42
N ARG A 500 -28.61 9.48 16.39
CA ARG A 500 -29.47 8.48 17.06
C ARG A 500 -30.58 9.10 17.91
N THR A 501 -30.37 10.32 18.41
CA THR A 501 -31.33 11.04 19.24
C THR A 501 -32.08 12.15 18.49
N GLY A 502 -31.77 12.38 17.20
CA GLY A 502 -32.35 13.49 16.43
C GLY A 502 -31.93 14.88 16.93
N THR A 503 -30.77 15.00 17.57
CA THR A 503 -30.23 16.24 18.17
C THR A 503 -28.92 16.68 17.54
N ALA A 504 -28.65 16.30 16.29
CA ALA A 504 -27.39 16.58 15.60
C ALA A 504 -26.98 18.06 15.65
N ARG A 505 -27.90 19.00 15.38
CA ARG A 505 -27.61 20.44 15.51
C ARG A 505 -27.09 20.82 16.90
N THR A 506 -27.78 20.36 17.95
CA THR A 506 -27.41 20.63 19.35
C THR A 506 -26.01 20.09 19.67
N GLU A 507 -25.71 18.86 19.25
CA GLU A 507 -24.39 18.26 19.48
C GLU A 507 -23.29 18.98 18.70
N MET A 508 -23.54 19.35 17.44
CA MET A 508 -22.57 20.09 16.63
C MET A 508 -22.31 21.49 17.20
N ASP A 509 -23.35 22.22 17.61
CA ASP A 509 -23.20 23.53 18.26
C ASP A 509 -22.45 23.43 19.60
N ARG A 510 -22.61 22.32 20.33
CA ARG A 510 -21.89 22.06 21.59
C ARG A 510 -20.39 21.89 21.38
N ILE A 511 -19.97 21.13 20.38
CA ILE A 511 -18.54 20.85 20.13
C ILE A 511 -17.84 21.92 19.29
N ARG A 512 -18.59 22.74 18.53
CA ARG A 512 -18.06 23.74 17.60
C ARG A 512 -16.96 24.63 18.21
N PRO A 513 -17.14 25.25 19.40
CA PRO A 513 -16.12 26.15 19.94
C PRO A 513 -14.75 25.51 20.14
N ALA A 514 -14.71 24.22 20.54
CA ALA A 514 -13.44 23.50 20.70
C ALA A 514 -12.72 23.31 19.37
N TYR A 515 -13.48 23.01 18.30
CA TYR A 515 -12.93 22.89 16.95
C TYR A 515 -12.52 24.23 16.35
N GLU A 516 -13.24 25.32 16.65
CA GLU A 516 -12.88 26.67 16.19
C GLU A 516 -11.53 27.10 16.79
N THR A 517 -11.36 26.91 18.10
CA THR A 517 -10.07 27.15 18.78
C THR A 517 -8.96 26.27 18.21
N ALA A 518 -9.20 24.96 18.07
CA ALA A 518 -8.18 24.05 17.56
C ALA A 518 -7.79 24.35 16.10
N LEU A 519 -8.74 24.78 15.26
CA LEU A 519 -8.48 25.19 13.89
C LEU A 519 -7.69 26.51 13.82
N GLU A 520 -7.99 27.48 14.69
CA GLU A 520 -7.21 28.71 14.81
C GLU A 520 -5.75 28.42 15.23
N GLU A 521 -5.56 27.53 16.20
CA GLU A 521 -4.24 27.04 16.61
C GLU A 521 -3.52 26.27 15.50
N TYR A 522 -4.26 25.51 14.68
CA TYR A 522 -3.70 24.81 13.53
C TYR A 522 -3.22 25.80 12.46
N LEU A 523 -4.05 26.76 12.08
CA LEU A 523 -3.76 27.70 11.00
C LEU A 523 -2.73 28.77 11.37
N SER A 524 -2.64 29.15 12.65
CA SER A 524 -1.64 30.12 13.12
C SER A 524 -0.22 29.56 13.15
N GLY A 525 -0.06 28.23 13.13
CA GLY A 525 1.24 27.58 13.24
C GLY A 525 1.89 27.65 14.63
N VAL A 526 1.18 28.18 15.64
CA VAL A 526 1.67 28.39 17.02
C VAL A 526 1.41 27.18 17.90
#